data_AF-A0A165YMW0-F1
#
_entry.id   AF-A0A165YMW0-F1
#
_cell.length_a   1.000
_cell.length_b   1.000
_cell.length_c   1.000
_cell.angle_alpha   90.00
_cell.angle_beta   90.00
_cell.angle_gamma   90.00
#
_symmetry.space_group_name_H-M   'P 1'
#
loop_
_entity.id
_entity.type
_entity.pdbx_description
1 polymer ?
#
loop_
_entity_poly.entity_id
_entity_poly.type
_entity_poly.pdbx_seq_one_letter_code
_entity_poly.pdbx_strand_id
1 'polypeptide(L)'
;WVGENIELGLLISSALAIAHPEQYEATKHALASLANLEHFDRHLETWAFAFNVVTIIANRLTPLHRDRASGARELFDALLSIGGGLHTTLSLPGLGARLQYDSGTLVLMSGSIHPHEVSAFEMERLCVACYARPAV
;
A
#
# COMPACT_ATOMS: atom_id res chain seq x y z
N TRP A 1 13.74 -9.92 0.01
CA TRP A 1 12.31 -9.70 -0.28
C TRP A 1 12.06 -8.62 -1.32
N VAL A 2 12.27 -7.31 -1.05
CA VAL A 2 11.92 -6.23 -2.02
C VAL A 2 12.53 -6.48 -3.41
N GLY A 3 13.84 -6.69 -3.50
CA GLY A 3 14.52 -7.00 -4.77
C GLY A 3 14.18 -8.36 -5.39
N GLU A 4 13.57 -9.27 -4.62
CA GLU A 4 13.10 -10.58 -5.13
C GLU A 4 11.65 -10.50 -5.63
N ASN A 5 10.94 -9.40 -5.34
CA ASN A 5 9.52 -9.20 -5.65
C ASN A 5 9.33 -7.99 -6.58
N ILE A 6 10.22 -7.83 -7.55
CA ILE A 6 10.21 -6.71 -8.52
C ILE A 6 8.88 -6.67 -9.29
N GLU A 7 8.38 -7.83 -9.76
CA GLU A 7 7.13 -7.90 -10.52
C GLU A 7 5.93 -7.37 -9.72
N LEU A 8 5.85 -7.74 -8.44
CA LEU A 8 4.82 -7.24 -7.54
C LEU A 8 4.91 -5.71 -7.36
N GLY A 9 6.13 -5.20 -7.16
CA GLY A 9 6.38 -3.76 -7.07
C GLY A 9 5.94 -3.02 -8.32
N LEU A 10 6.26 -3.54 -9.50
CA LEU A 10 5.86 -2.97 -10.78
C LEU A 10 4.34 -2.99 -10.99
N LEU A 11 3.66 -4.07 -10.62
CA LEU A 11 2.20 -4.19 -10.72
C LEU A 11 1.49 -3.17 -9.83
N ILE A 12 1.88 -3.08 -8.56
CA ILE A 12 1.30 -2.10 -7.61
C ILE A 12 1.58 -0.66 -8.06
N SER A 13 2.81 -0.39 -8.52
CA SER A 13 3.20 0.94 -9.02
C SER A 13 2.42 1.32 -10.28
N SER A 14 2.18 0.36 -11.17
CA SER A 14 1.38 0.57 -12.38
C SER A 14 -0.09 0.85 -12.07
N ALA A 15 -0.65 0.18 -11.06
CA ALA A 15 -2.00 0.48 -10.58
C ALA A 15 -2.09 1.93 -10.07
N LEU A 16 -1.08 2.41 -9.33
CA LEU A 16 -1.01 3.81 -8.91
C LEU A 16 -0.87 4.75 -10.12
N ALA A 17 -0.02 4.42 -11.09
CA ALA A 17 0.15 5.23 -12.30
C ALA A 17 -1.14 5.39 -13.11
N ILE A 18 -2.01 4.38 -13.10
CA ILE A 18 -3.32 4.44 -13.76
C ILE A 18 -4.34 5.24 -12.94
N ALA A 19 -4.44 4.95 -11.64
CA ALA A 19 -5.49 5.52 -10.78
C ALA A 19 -5.18 6.95 -10.32
N HIS A 20 -3.90 7.27 -10.11
CA HIS A 20 -3.43 8.58 -9.66
C HIS A 20 -2.06 8.94 -10.28
N PRO A 21 -2.02 9.30 -11.58
CA PRO A 21 -0.77 9.58 -12.31
C PRO A 21 0.08 10.67 -11.66
N GLU A 22 -0.54 11.73 -11.11
CA GLU A 22 0.16 12.83 -10.45
C GLU A 22 0.94 12.37 -9.21
N GLN A 23 0.35 11.52 -8.37
CA GLN A 23 1.03 10.94 -7.22
C GLN A 23 2.17 10.02 -7.67
N TYR A 24 1.94 9.21 -8.70
CA TYR A 24 2.98 8.34 -9.24
C TYR A 24 4.21 9.13 -9.70
N GLU A 25 4.02 10.21 -10.46
CA GLU A 25 5.15 11.06 -10.89
C GLU A 25 5.82 11.78 -9.71
N ALA A 26 5.04 12.30 -8.77
CA ALA A 26 5.60 12.96 -7.58
C ALA A 26 6.46 12.02 -6.74
N THR A 27 5.98 10.80 -6.48
CA THR A 27 6.71 9.79 -5.71
C THR A 27 7.93 9.27 -6.45
N LYS A 28 7.84 9.06 -7.77
CA LYS A 28 8.98 8.67 -8.61
C LYS A 28 10.08 9.74 -8.58
N HIS A 29 9.74 11.02 -8.68
CA HIS A 29 10.72 12.10 -8.53
C HIS A 29 11.36 12.13 -7.13
N ALA A 30 10.57 11.90 -6.09
CA ALA A 30 11.08 11.82 -4.72
C ALA A 30 12.07 10.65 -4.56
N LEU A 31 11.75 9.47 -5.09
CA LEU A 31 12.64 8.30 -5.07
C LEU A 31 13.89 8.54 -5.90
N ALA A 32 13.80 9.16 -7.08
CA ALA A 32 14.97 9.53 -7.88
C ALA A 32 15.88 10.53 -7.15
N SER A 33 15.29 11.47 -6.42
CA SER A 33 16.04 12.41 -5.57
C SER A 33 16.74 11.67 -4.42
N LEU A 34 16.05 10.70 -3.81
CA LEU A 34 16.60 9.86 -2.76
C LEU A 34 17.78 9.01 -3.26
N ALA A 35 17.74 8.52 -4.51
CA ALA A 35 18.83 7.74 -5.12
C ALA A 35 20.13 8.52 -5.29
N ASN A 36 20.05 9.85 -5.35
CA ASN A 36 21.23 10.72 -5.44
C ASN A 36 21.84 11.02 -4.06
N LEU A 37 21.21 10.60 -2.96
CA LEU A 37 21.79 10.74 -1.62
C LEU A 37 22.78 9.60 -1.35
N GLU A 38 23.88 9.94 -0.69
CA GLU A 38 24.90 8.97 -0.30
C GLU A 38 24.28 7.81 0.51
N HIS A 39 24.66 6.58 0.16
CA HIS A 39 24.19 5.32 0.74
C HIS A 39 22.76 4.84 0.37
N PHE A 40 21.97 5.63 -0.37
CA PHE A 40 20.62 5.22 -0.79
C PHE A 40 20.57 4.61 -2.20
N ASP A 41 21.57 4.89 -3.03
CA ASP A 41 21.74 4.37 -4.39
C ASP A 41 21.52 2.85 -4.49
N ARG A 42 22.30 2.06 -3.74
CA ARG A 42 22.24 0.59 -3.74
C ARG A 42 20.88 0.03 -3.30
N HIS A 43 20.15 0.76 -2.46
CA HIS A 43 18.85 0.33 -1.97
C HIS A 43 17.77 0.56 -3.02
N LEU A 44 17.92 1.62 -3.82
CA LEU A 44 16.96 1.99 -4.85
C LEU A 44 17.18 1.24 -6.18
N GLU A 45 18.36 0.67 -6.42
CA GLU A 45 18.61 -0.25 -7.55
C GLU A 45 17.61 -1.41 -7.64
N THR A 46 17.12 -1.89 -6.50
CA THR A 46 16.18 -3.02 -6.42
C THR A 46 14.77 -2.61 -5.98
N TRP A 47 14.52 -1.31 -5.84
CA TRP A 47 13.26 -0.78 -5.33
C TRP A 47 12.26 -0.53 -6.47
N ALA A 48 11.39 -1.50 -6.72
CA ALA A 48 10.40 -1.43 -7.80
C ALA A 48 9.07 -0.73 -7.41
N PHE A 49 8.93 -0.27 -6.17
CA PHE A 49 7.69 0.33 -5.67
C PHE A 49 7.70 1.85 -5.83
N ALA A 50 6.61 2.43 -6.33
CA ALA A 50 6.38 3.88 -6.38
C ALA A 50 6.10 4.51 -4.98
N PHE A 51 6.32 3.75 -3.91
CA PHE A 51 6.11 4.18 -2.53
C PHE A 51 7.45 4.10 -1.82
N ASN A 52 7.70 4.96 -0.83
CA ASN A 52 8.94 4.90 -0.05
C ASN A 52 8.86 3.90 1.12
N VAL A 53 7.69 3.30 1.37
CA VAL A 53 7.50 2.26 2.40
C VAL A 53 6.69 1.10 1.83
N VAL A 54 7.12 -0.11 2.17
CA VAL A 54 6.36 -1.36 2.00
C VAL A 54 6.33 -2.07 3.34
N THR A 55 5.14 -2.48 3.80
CA THR A 55 4.93 -3.23 5.03
C THR A 55 4.19 -4.52 4.72
N ILE A 56 4.70 -5.63 5.23
CA ILE A 56 4.04 -6.94 5.17
C ILE A 56 3.32 -7.18 6.50
N ILE A 57 2.00 -7.36 6.45
CA ILE A 57 1.16 -7.60 7.63
C ILE A 57 0.57 -9.01 7.50
N ALA A 58 1.07 -9.95 8.30
CA ALA A 58 0.62 -11.34 8.31
C ALA A 58 -0.30 -11.62 9.50
N ASN A 59 -1.48 -12.20 9.24
CA ASN A 59 -2.48 -12.68 10.20
C ASN A 59 -2.87 -11.70 11.31
N ARG A 60 -2.63 -10.40 11.09
CA ARG A 60 -3.02 -9.37 12.03
C ARG A 60 -4.48 -9.02 11.79
N LEU A 61 -5.27 -9.01 12.87
CA LEU A 61 -6.57 -8.35 12.83
C LEU A 61 -6.40 -6.87 12.56
N THR A 62 -7.30 -6.32 11.76
CA THR A 62 -7.31 -4.90 11.39
C THR A 62 -8.61 -4.27 11.89
N PRO A 63 -8.70 -3.92 13.18
CA PRO A 63 -9.86 -3.22 13.71
C PRO A 63 -9.98 -1.83 13.08
N LEU A 64 -11.13 -1.19 13.26
CA LEU A 64 -11.38 0.16 12.74
C LEU A 64 -10.31 1.17 13.17
N HIS A 65 -9.62 1.75 12.19
CA HIS A 65 -8.56 2.71 12.43
C HIS A 65 -8.33 3.63 11.22
N ARG A 66 -7.35 4.53 11.33
CA ARG A 66 -6.77 5.32 10.26
C ARG A 66 -5.26 5.19 10.28
N ASP A 67 -4.63 5.26 9.13
CA ASP A 67 -3.18 5.21 8.99
C ASP A 67 -2.57 6.58 9.25
N ARG A 68 -2.29 6.85 10.53
CA ARG A 68 -1.69 8.13 10.96
C ARG A 68 -0.26 8.35 10.45
N ALA A 69 0.41 7.27 10.02
CA ALA A 69 1.77 7.31 9.48
C ALA A 69 1.80 7.31 7.95
N SER A 70 0.64 7.10 7.29
CA SER A 70 0.50 7.35 5.86
C SER A 70 0.59 8.86 5.60
N GLY A 71 1.06 9.21 4.41
CA GLY A 71 1.56 10.53 4.02
C GLY A 71 0.50 11.64 4.02
N ALA A 72 0.65 12.57 3.08
CA ALA A 72 -0.32 13.66 2.97
C ALA A 72 -1.73 13.12 2.67
N ARG A 73 -2.75 13.88 3.07
CA ARG A 73 -4.16 13.52 2.96
C ARG A 73 -4.56 13.07 1.53
N GLU A 74 -3.99 13.71 0.52
CA GLU A 74 -4.27 13.45 -0.90
C GLU A 74 -3.56 12.20 -1.45
N LEU A 75 -2.65 11.58 -0.69
CA LEU A 75 -1.91 10.42 -1.16
C LEU A 75 -2.69 9.14 -0.88
N PHE A 76 -2.77 8.29 -1.89
CA PHE A 76 -3.27 6.94 -1.76
C PHE A 76 -2.19 6.02 -1.21
N ASP A 77 -2.66 5.09 -0.38
CA ASP A 77 -2.00 3.86 0.02
C ASP A 77 -2.46 2.73 -0.90
N ALA A 78 -1.60 1.76 -1.10
CA ALA A 78 -1.89 0.54 -1.84
C ALA A 78 -1.95 -0.65 -0.89
N LEU A 79 -3.09 -1.33 -0.82
CA LEU A 79 -3.34 -2.44 0.09
C LEU A 79 -3.69 -3.69 -0.72
N LEU A 80 -2.72 -4.58 -0.93
CA LEU A 80 -2.94 -5.87 -1.59
C LEU A 80 -3.28 -6.96 -0.57
N SER A 81 -4.43 -7.60 -0.72
CA SER A 81 -4.83 -8.78 0.06
C SER A 81 -4.31 -10.06 -0.60
N ILE A 82 -3.73 -10.98 0.18
CA ILE A 82 -3.35 -12.34 -0.24
C ILE A 82 -3.87 -13.31 0.81
N GLY A 83 -4.62 -14.35 0.40
CA GLY A 83 -5.27 -15.29 1.31
C GLY A 83 -6.55 -14.74 1.97
N GLY A 84 -6.80 -15.10 3.23
CA GLY A 84 -7.98 -14.70 4.03
C GLY A 84 -9.28 -15.45 3.72
N GLY A 85 -9.49 -15.85 2.46
CA GLY A 85 -10.67 -16.58 2.01
C GLY A 85 -11.72 -15.71 1.32
N LEU A 86 -12.72 -16.36 0.70
CA LEU A 86 -13.75 -15.79 -0.20
C LEU A 86 -14.75 -14.83 0.47
N HIS A 87 -14.58 -14.52 1.75
CA HIS A 87 -15.49 -13.66 2.50
C HIS A 87 -14.75 -12.56 3.28
N THR A 88 -13.46 -12.35 2.95
CA THR A 88 -12.71 -11.24 3.53
C THR A 88 -13.26 -9.94 2.95
N THR A 89 -13.60 -8.99 3.80
CA THR A 89 -14.16 -7.70 3.37
C THR A 89 -13.35 -6.54 3.93
N LEU A 90 -13.30 -5.44 3.17
CA LEU A 90 -12.81 -4.15 3.60
C LEU A 90 -14.02 -3.24 3.84
N SER A 91 -14.16 -2.71 5.05
CA SER A 91 -15.21 -1.75 5.38
C SER A 91 -14.64 -0.33 5.45
N LEU A 92 -15.34 0.61 4.81
CA LEU A 92 -15.04 2.04 4.76
C LEU A 92 -16.26 2.81 5.28
N PRO A 93 -16.52 2.81 6.60
CA PRO A 93 -17.76 3.34 7.17
C PRO A 93 -18.00 4.82 6.84
N GLY A 94 -16.94 5.62 6.71
CA GLY A 94 -17.07 7.03 6.30
C GLY A 94 -17.64 7.23 4.89
N LEU A 95 -17.61 6.18 4.05
CA LEU A 95 -18.19 6.16 2.71
C LEU A 95 -19.46 5.29 2.63
N GLY A 96 -19.89 4.68 3.75
CA GLY A 96 -20.99 3.72 3.76
C GLY A 96 -20.74 2.46 2.93
N ALA A 97 -19.46 2.14 2.64
CA ALA A 97 -19.09 1.06 1.75
C ALA A 97 -18.53 -0.15 2.51
N ARG A 98 -18.89 -1.34 2.03
CA ARG A 98 -18.23 -2.61 2.37
C ARG A 98 -17.92 -3.34 1.07
N LEU A 99 -16.65 -3.57 0.83
CA LEU A 99 -16.14 -4.10 -0.42
C LEU A 99 -15.61 -5.51 -0.20
N GLN A 100 -15.81 -6.37 -1.21
CA GLN A 100 -15.17 -7.67 -1.26
C GLN A 100 -13.65 -7.46 -1.34
N TYR A 101 -12.89 -8.16 -0.50
CA TYR A 101 -11.46 -7.97 -0.34
C TYR A 101 -10.70 -9.30 -0.31
N ASP A 102 -11.03 -10.14 -1.29
CA ASP A 102 -10.46 -11.46 -1.49
C ASP A 102 -8.98 -11.40 -1.87
N SER A 103 -8.32 -12.55 -1.80
CA SER A 103 -6.95 -12.73 -2.29
C SER A 103 -6.78 -12.21 -3.71
N GLY A 104 -5.74 -11.40 -3.94
CA GLY A 104 -5.46 -10.73 -5.21
C GLY A 104 -6.10 -9.34 -5.34
N THR A 105 -6.98 -8.94 -4.41
CA THR A 105 -7.60 -7.61 -4.47
C THR A 105 -6.60 -6.53 -4.03
N LEU A 106 -6.36 -5.56 -4.90
CA LEU A 106 -5.59 -4.34 -4.61
C LEU A 106 -6.55 -3.18 -4.41
N VAL A 107 -6.44 -2.50 -3.26
CA VAL A 107 -7.20 -1.27 -2.98
C VAL A 107 -6.25 -0.09 -2.97
N LEU A 108 -6.63 0.96 -3.71
CA LEU A 108 -5.99 2.28 -3.64
C LEU A 108 -6.93 3.22 -2.92
N MET A 109 -6.49 3.76 -1.78
CA MET A 109 -7.29 4.66 -0.95
C MET A 109 -6.41 5.50 -0.04
N SER A 110 -6.89 6.65 0.42
CA SER A 110 -6.21 7.41 1.48
C SER A 110 -6.54 6.82 2.87
N GLY A 111 -5.63 6.01 3.43
CA GLY A 111 -5.78 5.41 4.76
C GLY A 111 -5.73 6.45 5.89
N SER A 112 -5.11 7.60 5.63
CA SER A 112 -5.05 8.73 6.57
C SER A 112 -6.41 9.46 6.70
N ILE A 113 -7.21 9.50 5.64
CA ILE A 113 -8.54 10.15 5.63
C ILE A 113 -9.62 9.17 6.05
N HIS A 114 -9.68 7.99 5.40
CA HIS A 114 -10.82 7.10 5.48
C HIS A 114 -10.62 6.08 6.60
N PRO A 115 -11.43 6.12 7.68
CA PRO A 115 -11.45 5.03 8.65
C PRO A 115 -11.76 3.73 7.93
N HIS A 116 -11.01 2.68 8.23
CA HIS A 116 -11.20 1.38 7.60
C HIS A 116 -10.88 0.22 8.55
N GLU A 117 -11.48 -0.93 8.25
CA GLU A 117 -11.26 -2.19 8.94
C GLU A 117 -11.35 -3.36 7.95
N VAL A 118 -10.68 -4.45 8.28
CA VAL A 118 -10.80 -5.72 7.54
C VAL A 118 -11.54 -6.70 8.43
N SER A 119 -12.52 -7.42 7.87
CA SER A 119 -13.24 -8.46 8.61
C SER A 119 -12.31 -9.54 9.15
N ALA A 120 -12.81 -10.32 10.11
CA ALA A 120 -12.17 -11.59 10.45
C ALA A 120 -12.08 -12.49 9.22
N PHE A 121 -11.08 -13.38 9.22
CA PHE A 121 -10.77 -14.29 8.13
C PHE A 121 -10.53 -15.70 8.69
N GLU A 122 -10.90 -16.71 7.91
CA GLU A 122 -10.85 -18.13 8.32
C GLU A 122 -9.53 -18.80 7.93
N MET A 123 -8.82 -18.22 6.96
CA MET A 123 -7.55 -18.72 6.45
C MET A 123 -6.45 -17.68 6.66
N GLU A 124 -5.20 -18.14 6.61
CA GLU A 124 -4.02 -17.28 6.66
C GLU A 124 -4.14 -16.13 5.66
N ARG A 125 -3.79 -14.92 6.11
CA ARG A 125 -3.91 -13.69 5.33
C ARG A 125 -2.65 -12.84 5.44
N LEU A 126 -2.19 -12.36 4.30
CA LEU A 126 -1.12 -11.37 4.19
C LEU A 126 -1.67 -10.11 3.53
N CYS A 127 -1.29 -8.94 4.05
CA CYS A 127 -1.46 -7.67 3.38
C CYS A 127 -0.10 -7.10 3.00
N VAL A 128 0.09 -6.75 1.72
CA VAL A 128 1.20 -5.90 1.30
C VAL A 128 0.68 -4.47 1.26
N ALA A 129 1.10 -3.66 2.22
CA ALA A 129 0.73 -2.26 2.33
C ALA A 129 1.88 -1.37 1.85
N CYS A 130 1.64 -0.58 0.81
CA CYS A 130 2.60 0.39 0.29
C CYS A 130 2.03 1.79 0.50
N TYR A 131 2.82 2.68 1.09
CA TYR A 131 2.36 4.03 1.43
C TYR A 131 3.52 5.01 1.40
N ALA A 132 3.18 6.28 1.21
CA ALA A 132 4.13 7.36 1.40
C ALA A 132 4.26 7.65 2.89
N ARG A 133 5.47 7.79 3.41
CA ARG A 133 5.72 8.25 4.79
C ARG A 133 6.56 9.52 4.78
N PRO A 134 6.15 10.58 5.51
CA PRO A 134 6.97 11.78 5.64
C PRO A 134 8.27 11.48 6.39
N ALA A 135 9.31 12.28 6.13
CA ALA A 135 10.54 12.24 6.93
C ALA A 135 10.22 12.58 8.40
N VAL A 136 10.88 11.88 9.32
CA VAL A 136 10.81 12.14 10.78
C VAL A 136 11.74 13.27 11.18
#